data_AF-A0A7S6WR20-F1
#
_entry.id   AF-A0A7S6WR20-F1
#
_cell.length_a   1.000
_cell.length_b   1.000
_cell.length_c   1.000
_cell.angle_alpha   90.00
_cell.angle_beta   90.00
_cell.angle_gamma   90.00
#
_symmetry.space_group_name_H-M   'P 1'
#
loop_
_entity.id
_entity.type
_entity.pdbx_description
1 polymer ?
#
loop_
_entity_poly.entity_id
_entity_poly.type
_entity_poly.pdbx_seq_one_letter_code
_entity_poly.pdbx_strand_id
1 'polypeptide(L)'
;MDYIKTKIIAGGLLFVIVLIALFSVLNNKYERYVMFFKNSVNSKIETEIRYIPPQDIEPMEVYFFKELMLGPVNHDRYSFFNRESKLLSCFVRNGTLYVDFPASFMEVICEGFDSEEIKNLLAKNIFLNCKNLKSVYIAVEGVQIYDLLKNNAEI
;
A
#
# COMPACT_ATOMS: atom_id res chain seq x y z
N MET A 1 36.24 22.25 -40.38
CA MET A 1 35.03 21.50 -40.79
C MET A 1 34.56 20.54 -39.69
N ASP A 2 35.43 20.11 -38.79
CA ASP A 2 35.09 19.16 -37.71
C ASP A 2 34.27 19.76 -36.57
N TYR A 3 34.45 21.05 -36.24
CA TYR A 3 33.71 21.71 -35.16
C TYR A 3 32.18 21.70 -35.35
N ILE A 4 31.73 21.93 -36.59
CA ILE A 4 30.30 21.93 -36.93
C ILE A 4 29.73 20.51 -36.86
N LYS A 5 30.49 19.51 -37.32
CA LYS A 5 30.09 18.09 -37.25
C LYS A 5 29.97 17.61 -35.79
N THR A 6 30.92 17.98 -34.93
CA THR A 6 30.89 17.63 -33.51
C THR A 6 29.69 18.25 -32.79
N LYS A 7 29.31 19.51 -33.11
CA LYS A 7 28.11 20.14 -32.55
C LYS A 7 26.82 19.48 -33.01
N ILE A 8 26.74 19.08 -34.27
CA ILE A 8 25.57 18.36 -34.81
C ILE A 8 25.43 17.00 -34.12
N ILE A 9 26.53 16.26 -33.97
CA ILE A 9 26.53 14.95 -33.28
C ILE A 9 26.14 15.13 -31.80
N ALA A 10 26.74 16.09 -31.09
CA ALA A 10 26.43 16.35 -29.69
C ALA A 10 24.96 16.80 -29.49
N GLY A 11 24.44 17.65 -30.37
CA GLY A 11 23.04 18.08 -30.35
C GLY A 11 22.08 16.92 -30.61
N GLY A 12 22.40 16.04 -31.56
CA GLY A 12 21.63 14.82 -31.81
C GLY A 12 21.63 13.88 -30.59
N LEU A 13 22.78 13.69 -29.94
CA LEU A 13 22.90 12.84 -28.76
C LEU A 13 22.10 13.41 -27.57
N LEU A 14 22.16 14.73 -27.36
CA LEU A 14 21.38 15.40 -26.32
C LEU A 14 19.88 15.27 -26.58
N PHE A 15 19.45 15.41 -27.83
CA PHE A 15 18.05 15.22 -28.21
C PHE A 15 17.55 13.80 -27.93
N VAL A 16 18.36 12.77 -28.23
CA VAL A 16 18.01 11.37 -27.92
C VAL A 16 17.90 11.14 -26.41
N ILE A 17 18.81 11.70 -25.61
CA ILE A 17 18.74 11.60 -24.13
C ILE A 17 17.44 12.25 -23.61
N VAL A 18 17.09 13.43 -24.13
CA VAL A 18 15.84 14.13 -23.76
C VAL A 18 14.61 13.31 -24.13
N LEU A 19 14.59 12.67 -25.31
CA LEU A 19 13.48 11.81 -25.71
C LEU A 19 13.34 10.56 -24.83
N ILE A 20 14.46 9.93 -24.45
CA ILE A 20 14.45 8.77 -23.53
C ILE A 20 13.93 9.19 -22.16
N ALA A 21 14.40 10.31 -21.63
CA ALA A 21 13.94 10.84 -20.35
C ALA A 21 12.43 11.16 -20.39
N LEU A 22 11.96 11.80 -21.46
CA LEU A 22 10.55 12.13 -21.64
C LEU A 22 9.69 10.87 -21.75
N PHE A 23 10.12 9.88 -22.53
CA PHE A 23 9.41 8.60 -22.65
C PHE A 23 9.32 7.86 -21.31
N SER A 24 10.41 7.88 -20.52
CA SER A 24 10.41 7.28 -19.18
C SER A 24 9.43 7.96 -18.23
N VAL A 25 9.36 9.30 -18.22
CA VAL A 25 8.42 10.05 -17.37
C VAL A 25 6.97 9.83 -17.80
N LEU A 26 6.71 9.79 -19.11
CA LEU A 26 5.36 9.60 -19.65
C LEU A 26 4.84 8.17 -19.48
N ASN A 27 5.73 7.18 -19.38
CA ASN A 27 5.36 5.76 -19.26
C ASN A 27 5.32 5.26 -17.80
N ASN A 28 5.43 6.16 -16.81
CA ASN A 28 5.25 5.76 -15.42
C ASN A 28 3.78 5.39 -15.18
N LYS A 29 3.54 4.08 -15.10
CA LYS A 29 2.30 3.54 -14.56
C LYS A 29 2.31 3.74 -13.05
N TYR A 30 1.18 4.11 -12.47
CA TYR A 30 0.99 4.18 -11.03
C TYR A 30 -0.30 3.44 -10.69
N GLU A 31 -0.26 2.67 -9.61
CA GLU A 31 -1.45 2.11 -8.99
C GLU A 31 -2.08 3.16 -8.07
N ARG A 32 -3.39 3.34 -8.20
CA ARG A 32 -4.14 4.31 -7.40
C ARG A 32 -4.81 3.59 -6.24
N TYR A 33 -4.34 3.83 -5.02
CA TYR A 33 -4.95 3.33 -3.79
C TYR A 33 -5.83 4.38 -3.13
N VAL A 34 -6.98 3.93 -2.62
CA VAL A 34 -7.92 4.72 -1.82
C VAL A 34 -7.91 4.15 -0.42
N MET A 35 -7.20 4.81 0.48
CA MET A 35 -7.04 4.37 1.86
C MET A 35 -7.99 5.14 2.78
N PHE A 36 -8.48 4.47 3.82
CA PHE A 36 -9.35 5.06 4.84
C PHE A 36 -8.64 5.07 6.18
N PHE A 37 -8.65 6.21 6.86
CA PHE A 37 -8.06 6.36 8.19
C PHE A 37 -9.01 7.15 9.09
N LYS A 38 -8.98 6.87 10.39
CA LYS A 38 -9.72 7.64 11.39
C LYS A 38 -8.97 8.92 11.71
N ASN A 39 -9.67 10.06 11.65
CA ASN A 39 -9.14 11.35 12.06
C ASN A 39 -9.09 11.42 13.60
N SER A 40 -7.96 11.86 14.17
CA SER A 40 -7.73 11.91 15.61
C SER A 40 -8.45 13.06 16.32
N VAL A 41 -8.85 14.10 15.59
CA VAL A 41 -9.52 15.29 16.12
C VAL A 41 -11.04 15.13 16.14
N ASN A 42 -11.62 14.59 15.07
CA ASN A 42 -13.08 14.54 14.89
C ASN A 42 -13.65 13.11 14.84
N SER A 43 -12.80 12.08 14.97
CA SER A 43 -13.15 10.66 14.95
C SER A 43 -13.83 10.17 13.66
N LYS A 44 -13.90 10.98 12.60
CA LYS A 44 -14.48 10.58 11.32
C LYS A 44 -13.49 9.75 10.51
N ILE A 45 -14.03 8.87 9.68
CA ILE A 45 -13.24 8.15 8.69
C ILE A 45 -13.04 9.04 7.46
N GLU A 46 -11.79 9.32 7.14
CA GLU A 46 -11.39 10.15 6.00
C GLU A 46 -10.62 9.33 4.97
N THR A 47 -10.57 9.85 3.74
CA THR A 47 -9.89 9.21 2.62
C THR A 47 -8.51 9.81 2.39
N GLU A 48 -7.58 8.97 1.99
CA GLU A 48 -6.27 9.32 1.46
C GLU A 48 -6.07 8.61 0.11
N ILE A 49 -5.72 9.38 -0.93
CA ILE A 49 -5.43 8.80 -2.25
C ILE A 49 -3.92 8.76 -2.41
N ARG A 50 -3.39 7.60 -2.78
CA ARG A 50 -1.97 7.42 -3.11
C ARG A 50 -1.80 6.91 -4.53
N TYR A 51 -0.78 7.43 -5.21
CA TYR A 51 -0.33 6.93 -6.50
C TYR A 51 1.03 6.26 -6.28
N ILE A 52 1.04 4.94 -6.25
CA ILE A 52 2.23 4.16 -5.92
C ILE A 52 2.75 3.51 -7.21
N PRO A 53 4.06 3.58 -7.51
CA PRO A 53 4.62 2.86 -8.66
C PRO A 53 4.30 1.35 -8.56
N PRO A 54 3.95 0.68 -9.66
CA PRO A 54 3.77 -0.77 -9.65
C PRO A 54 5.10 -1.44 -9.33
N GLN A 55 5.03 -2.57 -8.64
CA GLN A 55 6.19 -3.37 -8.28
C GLN A 55 5.99 -4.80 -8.79
N ASP A 56 6.85 -5.25 -9.71
CA ASP A 56 6.69 -6.54 -10.40
C ASP A 56 7.10 -7.76 -9.55
N ILE A 57 7.64 -7.52 -8.35
CA ILE A 57 8.23 -8.58 -7.51
C ILE A 57 7.17 -9.24 -6.62
N GLU A 58 6.14 -8.49 -6.19
CA GLU A 58 5.16 -8.94 -5.21
C GLU A 58 3.74 -8.88 -5.77
N PRO A 59 2.83 -9.77 -5.34
CA PRO A 59 1.42 -9.62 -5.63
C PRO A 59 0.92 -8.24 -5.16
N MET A 60 0.07 -7.60 -5.97
CA MET A 60 -0.46 -6.27 -5.69
C MET A 60 -1.09 -6.17 -4.30
N GLU A 61 -1.72 -7.23 -3.82
CA GLU A 61 -2.36 -7.29 -2.51
C GLU A 61 -1.36 -7.25 -1.35
N VAL A 62 -0.22 -7.94 -1.51
CA VAL A 62 0.88 -7.91 -0.54
C VAL A 62 1.49 -6.52 -0.51
N TYR A 63 1.71 -5.94 -1.69
CA TYR A 63 2.28 -4.62 -1.82
C TYR A 63 1.36 -3.53 -1.24
N PHE A 64 0.07 -3.57 -1.57
CA PHE A 64 -0.95 -2.71 -0.97
C PHE A 64 -0.97 -2.80 0.56
N PHE A 65 -0.92 -4.01 1.11
CA PHE A 65 -0.94 -4.20 2.57
C PHE A 65 0.28 -3.56 3.23
N LYS A 66 1.47 -3.71 2.63
CA LYS A 66 2.69 -3.06 3.12
C LYS A 66 2.62 -1.53 3.02
N GLU A 67 2.06 -0.99 1.93
CA GLU A 67 1.83 0.45 1.79
C GLU A 67 0.84 0.98 2.85
N LEU A 68 -0.21 0.21 3.17
CA LEU A 68 -1.14 0.54 4.25
C LEU A 68 -0.44 0.53 5.62
N MET A 69 0.50 -0.39 5.83
CA MET A 69 1.30 -0.48 7.06
C MET A 69 2.19 0.74 7.33
N LEU A 70 2.54 1.51 6.30
CA LEU A 70 3.26 2.77 6.46
C LEU A 70 2.45 3.82 7.24
N GLY A 71 1.14 3.61 7.40
CA GLY A 71 0.24 4.54 8.09
C GLY A 71 -0.08 5.77 7.25
N PRO A 72 -0.94 6.69 7.72
CA PRO A 72 -1.36 7.87 6.98
C PRO A 72 -0.23 8.89 6.79
N VAL A 73 -0.29 9.66 5.71
CA VAL A 73 0.62 10.80 5.49
C VAL A 73 0.22 11.99 6.36
N ASN A 74 -1.09 12.19 6.57
CA ASN A 74 -1.59 13.24 7.45
C ASN A 74 -1.47 12.84 8.93
N HIS A 75 -0.80 13.67 9.72
CA HIS A 75 -0.58 13.46 11.16
C HIS A 75 -1.85 13.52 12.02
N ASP A 76 -2.92 14.15 11.53
CA ASP A 76 -4.22 14.20 12.20
C ASP A 76 -5.03 12.90 12.04
N ARG A 77 -4.39 11.81 11.61
CA ARG A 77 -5.03 10.51 11.35
C ARG A 77 -4.28 9.42 12.11
N TYR A 78 -5.04 8.53 12.72
CA TYR A 78 -4.48 7.38 13.40
C TYR A 78 -3.97 6.34 12.38
N SER A 79 -2.83 5.72 12.72
CA SER A 79 -2.31 4.57 12.00
C SER A 79 -2.92 3.27 12.53
N PHE A 80 -3.18 2.31 11.64
CA PHE A 80 -3.57 0.94 12.00
C PHE A 80 -2.45 0.13 12.64
N PHE A 81 -1.22 0.54 12.37
CA PHE A 81 -0.01 -0.17 12.72
C PHE A 81 0.94 0.80 13.40
N ASN A 82 1.69 0.31 14.38
CA ASN A 82 2.86 1.02 14.84
C ASN A 82 3.86 1.17 13.68
N ARG A 83 4.58 2.30 13.62
CA ARG A 83 5.62 2.55 12.61
C ARG A 83 6.74 1.51 12.64
N GLU A 84 6.94 0.86 13.78
CA GLU A 84 7.93 -0.20 13.96
C GLU A 84 7.37 -1.61 13.73
N SER A 85 6.09 -1.74 13.37
CA SER A 85 5.46 -3.04 13.14
C SER A 85 6.15 -3.78 12.00
N LYS A 86 6.65 -4.97 12.31
CA LYS A 86 7.24 -5.90 11.34
C LYS A 86 6.23 -6.99 10.99
N LEU A 87 6.36 -7.53 9.78
CA LEU A 87 5.66 -8.73 9.35
C LEU A 87 6.57 -9.94 9.52
N LEU A 88 6.03 -11.05 10.03
CA LEU A 88 6.68 -12.35 9.93
C LEU A 88 6.48 -12.93 8.53
N SER A 89 5.25 -12.84 8.00
CA SER A 89 4.95 -13.22 6.62
C SER A 89 3.76 -12.43 6.06
N CYS A 90 3.75 -12.25 4.74
CA CYS A 90 2.62 -11.67 4.00
C CYS A 90 2.60 -12.23 2.58
N PHE A 91 1.57 -12.99 2.22
CA PHE A 91 1.47 -13.65 0.92
C PHE A 91 0.03 -13.94 0.52
N VAL A 92 -0.21 -14.17 -0.77
CA VAL A 92 -1.52 -14.56 -1.30
C VAL A 92 -1.50 -16.03 -1.71
N ARG A 93 -2.52 -16.79 -1.30
CA ARG A 93 -2.75 -18.16 -1.76
C ARG A 93 -4.24 -18.41 -1.97
N ASN A 94 -4.61 -18.94 -3.13
CA ASN A 94 -6.00 -19.30 -3.47
C ASN A 94 -7.03 -18.15 -3.32
N GLY A 95 -6.58 -16.90 -3.48
CA GLY A 95 -7.43 -15.71 -3.31
C GLY A 95 -7.58 -15.26 -1.85
N THR A 96 -6.79 -15.79 -0.93
CA THR A 96 -6.70 -15.34 0.47
C THR A 96 -5.37 -14.65 0.70
N LEU A 97 -5.41 -13.44 1.27
CA LEU A 97 -4.23 -12.74 1.78
C LEU A 97 -3.95 -13.25 3.20
N TYR A 98 -2.78 -13.83 3.42
CA TYR A 98 -2.30 -14.27 4.72
C TYR A 98 -1.31 -13.24 5.25
N VAL A 99 -1.54 -12.76 6.46
CA VAL A 99 -0.69 -11.79 7.15
C VAL A 99 -0.40 -12.34 8.54
N ASP A 100 0.88 -12.45 8.87
CA ASP A 100 1.34 -12.92 10.18
C ASP A 100 2.27 -11.90 10.82
N PHE A 101 2.00 -11.57 12.08
CA PHE A 101 2.72 -10.60 12.88
C PHE A 101 3.50 -11.26 14.03
N PRO A 102 4.60 -10.66 14.52
CA PRO A 102 5.25 -11.11 15.74
C PRO A 102 4.41 -10.78 16.99
N ALA A 103 4.64 -11.46 18.12
CA ALA A 103 3.93 -11.18 19.37
C ALA A 103 4.01 -9.70 19.81
N SER A 104 5.12 -9.02 19.50
CA SER A 104 5.32 -7.59 19.78
C SER A 104 4.29 -6.67 19.12
N PHE A 105 3.54 -7.15 18.11
CA PHE A 105 2.41 -6.42 17.53
C PHE A 105 1.28 -6.18 18.55
N MET A 106 1.06 -7.12 19.47
CA MET A 106 0.00 -7.03 20.48
C MET A 106 0.37 -6.13 21.67
N GLU A 107 1.67 -5.87 21.86
CA GLU A 107 2.18 -5.04 22.96
C GLU A 107 1.92 -3.55 22.74
N VAL A 108 1.53 -3.15 21.52
CA VAL A 108 1.33 -1.75 21.14
C VAL A 108 -0.14 -1.54 20.74
N ILE A 109 -0.90 -0.95 21.65
CA ILE A 109 -2.28 -0.55 21.37
C ILE A 109 -2.26 0.60 20.35
N CYS A 110 -2.95 0.42 19.22
CA CYS A 110 -3.18 1.52 18.29
C CYS A 110 -4.15 2.50 18.94
N GLU A 111 -3.66 3.68 19.33
CA GLU A 111 -4.48 4.70 19.98
C GLU A 111 -5.70 5.05 19.13
N GLY A 112 -6.84 5.27 19.81
CA GLY A 112 -8.06 5.75 19.17
C GLY A 112 -8.92 4.70 18.48
N PHE A 113 -8.57 3.41 18.55
CA PHE A 113 -9.37 2.33 17.98
C PHE A 113 -9.77 1.27 19.01
N ASP A 114 -10.95 0.67 18.80
CA ASP A 114 -11.27 -0.64 19.34
C ASP A 114 -10.96 -1.76 18.32
N SER A 115 -10.92 -3.00 18.78
CA SER A 115 -10.55 -4.16 17.95
C SER A 115 -11.49 -4.37 16.76
N GLU A 116 -12.78 -4.05 16.92
CA GLU A 116 -13.80 -4.21 15.88
C GLU A 116 -13.66 -3.11 14.81
N GLU A 117 -13.34 -1.89 15.22
CA GLU A 117 -13.04 -0.77 14.32
C GLU A 117 -11.80 -1.03 13.48
N ILE A 118 -10.72 -1.55 14.08
CA ILE A 118 -9.52 -1.99 13.34
C ILE A 118 -9.90 -3.03 12.30
N LYS A 119 -10.62 -4.08 12.72
CA LYS A 119 -11.05 -5.18 11.84
C LYS A 119 -11.85 -4.65 10.64
N ASN A 120 -12.86 -3.83 10.90
CA ASN A 120 -13.76 -3.31 9.86
C ASN A 120 -13.06 -2.36 8.90
N LEU A 121 -12.22 -1.48 9.43
CA LEU A 121 -11.54 -0.48 8.63
C LEU A 121 -10.37 -1.11 7.82
N LEU A 122 -9.71 -2.14 8.37
CA LEU A 122 -8.73 -2.94 7.63
C LEU A 122 -9.39 -3.71 6.49
N ALA A 123 -10.52 -4.38 6.75
CA ALA A 123 -11.31 -5.05 5.70
C ALA A 123 -11.73 -4.07 4.60
N LYS A 124 -12.23 -2.88 4.97
CA LYS A 124 -12.64 -1.84 4.02
C LYS A 124 -11.48 -1.40 3.12
N ASN A 125 -10.31 -1.15 3.71
CA ASN A 125 -9.10 -0.78 2.97
C ASN A 125 -8.70 -1.87 1.98
N ILE A 126 -8.62 -3.12 2.44
CA ILE A 126 -8.15 -4.25 1.62
C ILE A 126 -9.14 -4.53 0.48
N PHE A 127 -10.43 -4.74 0.77
CA PHE A 127 -11.37 -5.18 -0.27
C PHE A 127 -11.74 -4.08 -1.27
N LEU A 128 -11.62 -2.80 -0.91
CA LEU A 128 -11.80 -1.73 -1.90
C LEU A 128 -10.69 -1.73 -2.95
N ASN A 129 -9.45 -1.94 -2.52
CA ASN A 129 -8.26 -1.81 -3.39
C ASN A 129 -7.87 -3.16 -4.03
N CYS A 130 -8.15 -4.28 -3.36
CA CYS A 130 -7.75 -5.63 -3.75
C CYS A 130 -8.98 -6.47 -4.13
N LYS A 131 -9.69 -6.08 -5.20
CA LYS A 131 -11.01 -6.64 -5.57
C LYS A 131 -11.02 -8.15 -5.87
N ASN A 132 -9.87 -8.71 -6.22
CA ASN A 132 -9.73 -10.13 -6.53
C ASN A 132 -9.58 -11.01 -5.28
N LEU A 133 -9.35 -10.41 -4.10
CA LEU A 133 -9.31 -11.15 -2.84
C LEU A 133 -10.69 -11.62 -2.43
N LYS A 134 -10.74 -12.89 -2.04
CA LYS A 134 -11.92 -13.53 -1.45
C LYS A 134 -11.93 -13.31 0.06
N SER A 135 -10.76 -13.37 0.69
CA SER A 135 -10.63 -13.27 2.13
C SER A 135 -9.25 -12.80 2.60
N VAL A 136 -9.16 -12.45 3.88
CA VAL A 136 -7.91 -12.09 4.58
C VAL A 136 -7.83 -12.88 5.89
N TYR A 137 -6.70 -13.55 6.09
CA TYR A 137 -6.34 -14.25 7.32
C TYR A 137 -5.27 -13.44 8.04
N ILE A 138 -5.55 -13.04 9.29
CA ILE A 138 -4.64 -12.24 10.11
C ILE A 138 -4.29 -13.03 11.35
N ALA A 139 -2.99 -13.21 11.58
CA ALA A 139 -2.46 -13.94 12.70
C ALA A 139 -1.32 -13.20 13.41
N VAL A 140 -1.08 -13.63 14.64
CA VAL A 140 0.11 -13.31 15.43
C VAL A 140 0.78 -14.63 15.78
N GLU A 141 2.02 -14.80 15.31
CA GLU A 141 2.81 -16.04 15.45
C GLU A 141 2.03 -17.29 15.03
N GLY A 142 1.30 -17.18 13.92
CA GLY A 142 0.47 -18.26 13.37
C GLY A 142 -0.87 -18.49 14.09
N VAL A 143 -1.18 -17.73 15.15
CA VAL A 143 -2.48 -17.78 15.83
C VAL A 143 -3.41 -16.72 15.26
N GLN A 144 -4.53 -17.15 14.70
CA GLN A 144 -5.53 -16.26 14.12
C GLN A 144 -6.14 -15.34 15.19
N ILE A 145 -6.14 -14.03 14.96
CA ILE A 145 -6.64 -13.02 15.91
C ILE A 145 -8.01 -12.44 15.57
N TYR A 146 -8.44 -12.59 14.31
CA TYR A 146 -9.76 -12.21 13.83
C TYR A 146 -10.39 -13.36 13.07
N ASP A 147 -11.72 -13.49 13.11
CA ASP A 147 -12.43 -14.30 12.13
C ASP A 147 -12.01 -13.92 10.72
N LEU A 148 -11.97 -14.91 9.83
CA LEU A 148 -11.52 -14.72 8.46
C LEU A 148 -12.30 -13.57 7.82
N LEU A 149 -11.61 -12.48 7.49
CA LEU A 149 -12.25 -11.32 6.89
C LEU A 149 -12.69 -11.71 5.48
N LYS A 150 -13.92 -11.39 5.13
CA LYS A 150 -14.47 -11.67 3.81
C LYS A 150 -14.90 -10.38 3.16
N ASN A 151 -14.88 -10.38 1.83
CA ASN A 151 -15.41 -9.27 1.06
C ASN A 151 -16.93 -9.22 1.24
N ASN A 152 -17.40 -8.48 2.24
CA ASN A 152 -18.83 -8.26 2.50
C ASN A 152 -19.39 -7.22 1.50
N ALA A 153 -19.20 -7.46 0.20
CA ALA A 153 -19.88 -6.72 -0.86
C ALA A 153 -21.36 -7.14 -0.92
N GLU A 154 -22.06 -6.99 0.20
CA GLU A 154 -23.51 -6.91 0.33
C GLU A 154 -23.79 -5.81 1.37
N ILE A 155 -23.71 -4.55 0.93
CA ILE A 155 -24.50 -3.42 1.48
C ILE A 155 -25.16 -2.75 0.30
#